data_AF-A0A9E3XTA3-F1
#
_entry.id   AF-A0A9E3XTA3-F1
#
_cell.length_a   1.000
_cell.length_b   1.000
_cell.length_c   1.000
_cell.angle_alpha   90.00
_cell.angle_beta   90.00
_cell.angle_gamma   90.00
#
_symmetry.space_group_name_H-M   'P 1'
#
loop_
_entity.id
_entity.type
_entity.pdbx_description
1 polymer ?
#
loop_
_entity_poly.entity_id
_entity_poly.type
_entity_poly.pdbx_seq_one_letter_code
_entity_poly.pdbx_strand_id
1 'polypeptide(L)'
;MSASRSAAPTGDPVQTLHYCMRQVTTLGASDLHLKAGSPPYLRLNGELTPIPGMYLIGPDEMDMIVRELTRHAPNRLHEFEQAGETDLSYELRSCARFRVNVFRQRGEISIALRVIPDEVPALDTLNLPSVIEQLAMQPRGLVLVTGATGSGKSTTLAAMIDHINEHSARHVVTVEDPIEMVHRDKRSLINQREIGTDTGSFAGALRRALRQDPDVILIGEMRDEETVRAALSAAETGHLVFSTLHTIDVMETIYRVLDFFPAELERQARSMLAGTVKGIVSQRLIRTADGRSRVPAIEVMVGTSRVADAIENPDDTGTIHDAISEGAYYGMQSFDQSLLQLVMDKAVTVEEAMLHASSKQNFALLLEANNIRIDRDLRRTAAGSQQAANDELGFDAMRHGRGSAPVPVPVPQAPAAPAAPVLQPNPAAEAGYEQVGAGAQPVTDFLPAIGGQPATSHVSFPGIEPTAQPGPAATGPNPFAQPQQPQQPMQQPAQAAQDPGAPGGPQQPRPQPGISPDLPGHNAA
;
A
#
# COMPACT_ATOMS: atom_id res chain seq x y z
N MET A 1 28.86 -28.13 1.82
CA MET A 1 29.57 -27.58 0.64
C MET A 1 30.41 -26.40 1.13
N SER A 2 31.69 -26.37 0.77
CA SER A 2 32.65 -25.36 1.23
C SER A 2 32.35 -24.01 0.58
N ALA A 3 31.88 -23.03 1.36
CA ALA A 3 31.81 -21.64 0.92
C ALA A 3 33.23 -21.11 0.75
N SER A 4 33.61 -20.75 -0.48
CA SER A 4 34.90 -20.10 -0.74
C SER A 4 34.93 -18.76 -0.02
N ARG A 5 35.79 -18.61 1.00
CA ARG A 5 36.11 -17.31 1.58
C ARG A 5 36.86 -16.50 0.53
N SER A 6 36.19 -15.61 -0.20
CA SER A 6 36.93 -14.63 -1.00
C SER A 6 37.70 -13.73 -0.05
N ALA A 7 38.96 -13.44 -0.35
CA ALA A 7 39.73 -12.48 0.43
C ALA A 7 39.04 -11.10 0.39
N ALA A 8 39.17 -10.33 1.47
CA ALA A 8 38.69 -8.96 1.52
C ALA A 8 39.41 -8.13 0.43
N PRO A 9 38.68 -7.40 -0.44
CA PRO A 9 39.31 -6.52 -1.41
C PRO A 9 40.01 -5.36 -0.69
N THR A 10 41.17 -4.97 -1.20
CA THR A 10 41.94 -3.81 -0.70
C THR A 10 42.07 -2.77 -1.80
N GLY A 11 41.60 -1.55 -1.55
CA GLY A 11 41.92 -0.35 -2.35
C GLY A 11 40.83 0.18 -3.29
N ASP A 12 39.73 -0.54 -3.53
CA ASP A 12 38.58 -0.03 -4.31
C ASP A 12 37.32 0.02 -3.41
N PRO A 13 36.84 1.23 -3.06
CA PRO A 13 35.68 1.41 -2.19
C PRO A 13 34.40 0.76 -2.72
N VAL A 14 34.22 0.68 -4.05
CA VAL A 14 33.03 0.05 -4.66
C VAL A 14 33.11 -1.47 -4.51
N GLN A 15 34.28 -2.07 -4.72
CA GLN A 15 34.47 -3.50 -4.48
C GLN A 15 34.34 -3.85 -3.00
N THR A 16 34.85 -2.98 -2.11
CA THR A 16 34.67 -3.09 -0.67
C THR A 16 33.18 -3.08 -0.29
N LEU A 17 32.41 -2.11 -0.81
CA LEU A 17 30.96 -2.04 -0.61
C LEU A 17 30.27 -3.35 -1.04
N HIS A 18 30.53 -3.80 -2.28
CA HIS A 18 29.90 -5.01 -2.82
C HIS A 18 30.32 -6.27 -2.06
N TYR A 19 31.57 -6.36 -1.60
CA TYR A 19 32.03 -7.45 -0.75
C TYR A 19 31.26 -7.46 0.58
N CYS A 20 31.15 -6.29 1.25
CA CYS A 20 30.41 -6.16 2.50
C CYS A 20 28.94 -6.56 2.32
N MET A 21 28.28 -6.11 1.25
CA MET A 21 26.90 -6.50 0.91
C MET A 21 26.73 -8.01 0.74
N ARG A 22 27.68 -8.68 0.06
CA ARG A 22 27.67 -10.16 -0.07
C ARG A 22 27.89 -10.85 1.27
N GLN A 23 28.65 -10.27 2.20
CA GLN A 23 28.78 -10.82 3.55
C GLN A 23 27.47 -10.74 4.31
N VAL A 24 26.63 -9.73 4.06
CA VAL A 24 25.30 -9.62 4.69
C VAL A 24 24.47 -10.86 4.41
N THR A 25 24.34 -11.26 3.14
CA THR A 25 23.56 -12.44 2.74
C THR A 25 24.24 -13.75 3.15
N THR A 26 25.57 -13.84 2.97
CA THR A 26 26.34 -15.06 3.29
C THR A 26 26.29 -15.41 4.78
N LEU A 27 26.29 -14.40 5.65
CA LEU A 27 26.29 -14.57 7.10
C LEU A 27 24.89 -14.46 7.72
N GLY A 28 23.86 -14.19 6.92
CA GLY A 28 22.49 -14.00 7.41
C GLY A 28 22.32 -12.78 8.30
N ALA A 29 23.04 -11.69 8.03
CA ALA A 29 22.90 -10.43 8.75
C ALA A 29 21.66 -9.65 8.27
N SER A 30 21.03 -8.89 9.18
CA SER A 30 19.87 -8.05 8.85
C SER A 30 20.28 -6.70 8.25
N ASP A 31 21.39 -6.14 8.74
CA ASP A 31 21.83 -4.80 8.39
C ASP A 31 23.37 -4.75 8.19
N LEU A 32 23.83 -3.84 7.34
CA LEU A 32 25.21 -3.43 7.14
C LEU A 32 25.35 -1.95 7.50
N HIS A 33 26.36 -1.62 8.31
CA HIS A 33 26.65 -0.27 8.72
C HIS A 33 28.06 0.12 8.29
N LEU A 34 28.16 1.25 7.59
CA LEU A 34 29.42 1.86 7.15
C LEU A 34 29.54 3.23 7.80
N LYS A 35 30.69 3.49 8.41
CA LYS A 35 30.97 4.75 9.10
C LYS A 35 32.42 5.14 8.90
N ALA A 36 32.65 6.40 8.53
CA ALA A 36 34.01 6.94 8.41
C ALA A 36 34.82 6.72 9.70
N GLY A 37 36.06 6.24 9.55
CA GLY A 37 36.97 5.92 10.64
C GLY A 37 36.65 4.61 11.39
N SER A 38 35.71 3.80 10.90
CA SER A 38 35.34 2.51 11.48
C SER A 38 35.43 1.39 10.44
N PRO A 39 35.65 0.13 10.83
CA PRO A 39 35.45 -0.99 9.91
C PRO A 39 33.95 -1.14 9.59
N PRO A 40 33.58 -1.80 8.48
CA PRO A 40 32.21 -2.23 8.23
C PRO A 40 31.66 -3.11 9.36
N TYR A 41 30.43 -2.88 9.78
CA TYR A 41 29.72 -3.69 10.77
C TYR A 41 28.50 -4.38 10.17
N LEU A 42 28.24 -5.61 10.61
CA LEU A 42 27.02 -6.36 10.34
C LEU A 42 26.17 -6.44 11.60
N ARG A 43 24.84 -6.45 11.44
CA ARG A 43 23.93 -6.85 12.51
C ARG A 43 23.59 -8.33 12.40
N LEU A 44 24.11 -9.13 13.32
CA LEU A 44 23.86 -10.57 13.41
C LEU A 44 23.07 -10.84 14.69
N ASN A 45 21.88 -11.45 14.56
CA ASN A 45 21.00 -11.75 15.69
C ASN A 45 20.74 -10.54 16.63
N GLY A 46 20.64 -9.35 16.05
CA GLY A 46 20.43 -8.09 16.79
C GLY A 46 21.71 -7.39 17.27
N GLU A 47 22.87 -8.05 17.24
CA GLU A 47 24.15 -7.52 17.73
C GLU A 47 25.04 -7.00 16.59
N LEU A 48 25.72 -5.87 16.82
CA LEU A 48 26.67 -5.30 15.87
C LEU A 48 28.04 -5.99 15.98
N THR A 49 28.47 -6.60 14.88
CA THR A 49 29.74 -7.32 14.78
C THR A 49 30.58 -6.77 13.62
N PRO A 50 31.86 -6.40 13.82
CA PRO A 50 32.71 -5.94 12.73
C PRO A 50 33.00 -7.09 11.75
N ILE A 51 33.08 -6.80 10.45
CA ILE A 51 33.46 -7.81 9.45
C ILE A 51 34.95 -8.14 9.63
N PRO A 52 35.31 -9.41 9.94
CA PRO A 52 36.71 -9.77 10.21
C PRO A 52 37.63 -9.46 9.02
N GLY A 53 38.78 -8.85 9.30
CA GLY A 53 39.81 -8.57 8.30
C GLY A 53 39.56 -7.31 7.45
N MET A 54 38.49 -6.56 7.72
CA MET A 54 38.24 -5.29 7.03
C MET A 54 39.01 -4.13 7.66
N TYR A 55 39.44 -3.21 6.81
CA TYR A 55 40.13 -1.98 7.20
C TYR A 55 39.13 -0.87 7.59
N LEU A 56 39.63 0.23 8.15
CA LEU A 56 38.82 1.41 8.48
C LEU A 56 38.48 2.18 7.22
N ILE A 57 37.20 2.44 6.98
CA ILE A 57 36.76 3.19 5.80
C ILE A 57 37.09 4.68 6.01
N GLY A 58 37.82 5.29 5.08
CA GLY A 58 38.15 6.72 5.09
C GLY A 58 36.99 7.61 4.63
N PRO A 59 37.02 8.92 4.94
CA PRO A 59 36.03 9.88 4.45
C PRO A 59 35.89 9.90 2.91
N ASP A 60 37.01 9.97 2.19
CA ASP A 60 37.01 9.98 0.72
C ASP A 60 36.38 8.71 0.12
N GLU A 61 36.58 7.56 0.76
CA GLU A 61 35.97 6.30 0.34
C GLU A 61 34.46 6.30 0.56
N MET A 62 33.98 6.92 1.66
CA MET A 62 32.55 7.09 1.91
C MET A 62 31.90 7.96 0.83
N ASP A 63 32.55 9.05 0.40
CA ASP A 63 32.06 9.86 -0.72
C ASP A 63 31.94 9.06 -2.02
N MET A 64 32.94 8.21 -2.32
CA MET A 64 32.88 7.31 -3.48
C MET A 64 31.74 6.29 -3.37
N ILE A 65 31.53 5.72 -2.18
CA ILE A 65 30.43 4.79 -1.90
C ILE A 65 29.07 5.48 -2.09
N VAL A 66 28.89 6.72 -1.62
CA VAL A 66 27.64 7.46 -1.82
C VAL A 66 27.37 7.71 -3.30
N ARG A 67 28.39 8.10 -4.07
CA ARG A 67 28.27 8.28 -5.54
C ARG A 67 27.92 6.97 -6.26
N GLU A 68 28.45 5.85 -5.80
CA GLU A 68 28.09 4.52 -6.31
C GLU A 68 26.62 4.20 -6.04
N LEU A 69 26.19 4.34 -4.78
CA LEU A 69 24.83 4.04 -4.34
C LEU A 69 23.79 4.89 -5.09
N THR A 70 24.12 6.16 -5.34
CA THR A 70 23.21 7.14 -5.97
C THR A 70 23.36 7.24 -7.48
N ARG A 71 24.20 6.40 -8.14
CA ARG A 71 24.50 6.50 -9.58
C ARG A 71 23.24 6.58 -10.46
N HIS A 72 22.21 5.81 -10.12
CA HIS A 72 20.96 5.71 -10.88
C HIS A 72 19.82 6.58 -10.31
N ALA A 73 20.08 7.33 -9.25
CA ALA A 73 19.12 8.19 -8.58
C ALA A 73 19.75 9.57 -8.26
N PRO A 74 20.06 10.38 -9.29
CA PRO A 74 20.78 11.66 -9.09
C PRO A 74 20.01 12.64 -8.19
N ASN A 75 18.69 12.55 -8.14
CA ASN A 75 17.87 13.35 -7.22
C ASN A 75 18.15 13.02 -5.75
N ARG A 76 18.45 11.75 -5.43
CA ARG A 76 18.80 11.31 -4.06
C ARG A 76 20.17 11.83 -3.64
N LEU A 77 21.14 11.89 -4.57
CA LEU A 77 22.42 12.54 -4.32
C LEU A 77 22.22 14.03 -4.00
N HIS A 78 21.39 14.72 -4.79
CA HIS A 78 21.09 16.13 -4.56
C HIS A 78 20.38 16.37 -3.22
N GLU A 79 19.41 15.52 -2.87
CA GLU A 79 18.74 15.52 -1.57
C GLU A 79 19.74 15.38 -0.42
N PHE A 80 20.65 14.41 -0.51
CA PHE A 80 21.72 14.24 0.48
C PHE A 80 22.65 15.44 0.59
N GLU A 81 23.03 16.06 -0.53
CA GLU A 81 23.89 17.25 -0.53
C GLU A 81 23.21 18.46 0.13
N GLN A 82 21.88 18.59 0.02
CA GLN A 82 21.13 19.70 0.61
C GLN A 82 20.66 19.46 2.04
N ALA A 83 20.06 18.30 2.32
CA ALA A 83 19.44 17.97 3.60
C ALA A 83 20.42 17.26 4.55
N GLY A 84 21.50 16.69 4.03
CA GLY A 84 22.45 15.89 4.81
C GLY A 84 22.02 14.44 5.04
N GLU A 85 20.89 14.02 4.47
CA GLU A 85 20.37 12.66 4.54
C GLU A 85 19.54 12.30 3.29
N THR A 86 19.44 11.01 2.95
CA THR A 86 18.56 10.49 1.91
C THR A 86 18.30 8.99 2.11
N ASP A 87 17.13 8.53 1.67
CA ASP A 87 16.75 7.12 1.59
C ASP A 87 16.65 6.69 0.12
N LEU A 88 17.16 5.49 -0.20
CA LEU A 88 17.08 4.91 -1.53
C LEU A 88 17.11 3.37 -1.49
N SER A 89 16.70 2.74 -2.59
CA SER A 89 16.97 1.32 -2.82
C SER A 89 18.26 1.11 -3.61
N TYR A 90 19.02 0.06 -3.28
CA TYR A 90 20.16 -0.39 -4.07
C TYR A 90 20.09 -1.91 -4.29
N GLU A 91 20.17 -2.34 -5.55
CA GLU A 91 20.19 -3.76 -5.91
C GLU A 91 21.61 -4.20 -6.24
N LEU A 92 22.15 -5.15 -5.46
CA LEU A 92 23.35 -5.86 -5.85
C LEU A 92 22.95 -7.13 -6.61
N ARG A 93 23.15 -7.12 -7.93
CA ARG A 93 22.78 -8.22 -8.82
C ARG A 93 23.28 -9.57 -8.30
N SER A 94 22.41 -10.58 -8.34
CA SER A 94 22.68 -11.95 -7.86
C SER A 94 23.01 -12.05 -6.36
N CYS A 95 22.68 -11.03 -5.56
CA CYS A 95 22.91 -11.02 -4.12
C CYS A 95 21.63 -10.73 -3.35
N ALA A 96 21.21 -9.46 -3.33
CA ALA A 96 20.01 -9.00 -2.63
C ALA A 96 19.71 -7.54 -3.01
N ARG A 97 18.48 -7.11 -2.75
CA ARG A 97 18.10 -5.70 -2.70
C ARG A 97 18.30 -5.15 -1.28
N PHE A 98 18.69 -3.90 -1.18
CA PHE A 98 18.94 -3.21 0.08
C PHE A 98 18.15 -1.90 0.13
N ARG A 99 17.53 -1.63 1.28
CA ARG A 99 17.12 -0.28 1.64
C ARG A 99 18.32 0.42 2.24
N VAL A 100 18.68 1.56 1.69
CA VAL A 100 19.88 2.30 2.07
C VAL A 100 19.48 3.66 2.62
N ASN A 101 19.97 3.98 3.80
CA ASN A 101 19.88 5.30 4.40
C ASN A 101 21.29 5.86 4.49
N VAL A 102 21.51 7.01 3.85
CA VAL A 102 22.78 7.76 3.88
C VAL A 102 22.54 9.02 4.68
N PHE A 103 23.39 9.32 5.66
CA PHE A 103 23.23 10.48 6.52
C PHE A 103 24.57 11.03 7.03
N ARG A 104 24.57 12.29 7.46
CA ARG A 104 25.73 12.93 8.10
C ARG A 104 25.68 12.79 9.61
N GLN A 105 26.82 12.47 10.22
CA GLN A 105 27.03 12.48 11.66
C GLN A 105 28.35 13.19 11.98
N ARG A 106 28.30 14.23 12.81
CA ARG A 106 29.48 15.04 13.19
C ARG A 106 30.30 15.54 11.99
N GLY A 107 29.63 15.88 10.89
CA GLY A 107 30.25 16.34 9.64
C GLY A 107 30.66 15.23 8.66
N GLU A 108 30.73 13.99 9.13
CA GLU A 108 31.17 12.82 8.36
C GLU A 108 29.99 11.98 7.84
N ILE A 109 30.22 11.20 6.79
CA ILE A 109 29.19 10.33 6.20
C ILE A 109 29.03 9.04 7.03
N SER A 110 27.79 8.57 7.15
CA SER A 110 27.44 7.23 7.63
C SER A 110 26.32 6.65 6.78
N ILE A 111 26.33 5.33 6.65
CA ILE A 111 25.40 4.59 5.79
C ILE A 111 24.89 3.38 6.57
N ALA A 112 23.58 3.19 6.57
CA ALA A 112 22.92 1.98 7.04
C ALA A 112 22.20 1.32 5.86
N LEU A 113 22.45 0.03 5.66
CA LEU A 113 21.80 -0.78 4.64
C LEU A 113 21.03 -1.90 5.33
N ARG A 114 19.78 -2.13 4.95
CA ARG A 114 18.96 -3.26 5.40
C ARG A 114 18.64 -4.15 4.22
N VAL A 115 18.80 -5.47 4.39
CA VAL A 115 18.39 -6.45 3.36
C VAL A 115 16.88 -6.40 3.18
N ILE A 116 16.44 -6.32 1.93
CA ILE A 116 15.05 -6.51 1.54
C ILE A 116 14.89 -7.98 1.10
N PRO A 117 13.96 -8.75 1.69
CA PRO A 117 13.71 -10.13 1.29
C PRO A 117 13.26 -10.23 -0.19
N ASP A 118 13.72 -11.26 -0.89
CA ASP A 118 13.31 -11.54 -2.27
C ASP A 118 12.00 -12.34 -2.36
N GLU A 119 11.60 -13.01 -1.27
CA GLU A 119 10.47 -13.94 -1.28
C GLU A 119 9.23 -13.29 -0.67
N VAL A 120 8.19 -13.15 -1.49
CA VAL A 120 6.86 -12.76 -1.05
C VAL A 120 6.21 -13.96 -0.37
N PRO A 121 5.74 -13.86 0.89
CA PRO A 121 5.04 -14.96 1.53
C PRO A 121 3.71 -15.23 0.82
N ALA A 122 3.36 -16.51 0.67
CA ALA A 122 2.08 -16.90 0.12
C ALA A 122 0.92 -16.44 1.01
N LEU A 123 -0.16 -15.98 0.39
CA LEU A 123 -1.28 -15.32 1.10
C LEU A 123 -1.92 -16.20 2.18
N ASP A 124 -2.01 -17.50 1.94
CA ASP A 124 -2.56 -18.51 2.85
C ASP A 124 -1.69 -18.74 4.10
N THR A 125 -0.38 -18.49 4.01
CA THR A 125 0.56 -18.64 5.14
C THR A 125 0.49 -17.49 6.15
N LEU A 126 -0.19 -16.38 5.80
CA LEU A 126 -0.25 -15.17 6.62
C LEU A 126 -1.30 -15.22 7.74
N ASN A 127 -2.09 -16.29 7.87
CA ASN A 127 -3.22 -16.39 8.80
C ASN A 127 -4.26 -15.27 8.61
N LEU A 128 -4.51 -14.92 7.35
CA LEU A 128 -5.47 -13.89 6.96
C LEU A 128 -6.85 -14.49 6.71
N PRO A 129 -7.95 -13.78 7.02
CA PRO A 129 -9.31 -14.20 6.64
C PRO A 129 -9.45 -14.45 5.13
N SER A 130 -10.19 -15.49 4.74
CA SER A 130 -10.36 -15.88 3.33
C SER A 130 -10.98 -14.80 2.44
N VAL A 131 -11.72 -13.85 3.02
CA VAL A 131 -12.26 -12.68 2.30
C VAL A 131 -11.15 -11.83 1.67
N ILE A 132 -9.92 -11.84 2.21
CA ILE A 132 -8.80 -11.07 1.64
C ILE A 132 -8.38 -11.63 0.28
N GLU A 133 -8.41 -12.95 0.10
CA GLU A 133 -8.20 -13.58 -1.21
C GLU A 133 -9.27 -13.13 -2.22
N GLN A 134 -10.53 -13.07 -1.79
CA GLN A 134 -11.65 -12.59 -2.62
C GLN A 134 -11.52 -11.11 -2.97
N LEU A 135 -11.00 -10.29 -2.05
CA LEU A 135 -10.71 -8.87 -2.30
C LEU A 135 -9.55 -8.70 -3.29
N ALA A 136 -8.52 -9.55 -3.22
CA ALA A 136 -7.40 -9.54 -4.18
C ALA A 136 -7.88 -9.80 -5.62
N MET A 137 -8.91 -10.63 -5.78
CA MET A 137 -9.40 -11.09 -7.08
C MET A 137 -10.56 -10.26 -7.64
N GLN A 138 -10.93 -9.14 -7.01
CA GLN A 138 -11.95 -8.24 -7.53
C GLN A 138 -11.64 -7.81 -8.97
N PRO A 139 -12.66 -7.58 -9.82
CA PRO A 139 -12.43 -7.13 -11.19
C PRO A 139 -12.02 -5.66 -11.25
N ARG A 140 -12.51 -4.84 -10.31
CA ARG A 140 -12.27 -3.39 -10.23
C ARG A 140 -12.69 -2.83 -8.87
N GLY A 141 -12.27 -1.60 -8.57
CA GLY A 141 -12.62 -0.86 -7.37
C GLY A 141 -11.43 -0.63 -6.45
N LEU A 142 -11.68 -0.11 -5.25
CA LEU A 142 -10.65 0.27 -4.28
C LEU A 142 -10.60 -0.72 -3.11
N VAL A 143 -9.42 -1.25 -2.82
CA VAL A 143 -9.14 -2.03 -1.61
C VAL A 143 -8.06 -1.33 -0.80
N LEU A 144 -8.35 -1.04 0.47
CA LEU A 144 -7.43 -0.38 1.37
C LEU A 144 -6.92 -1.35 2.43
N VAL A 145 -5.61 -1.37 2.65
CA VAL A 145 -4.98 -2.10 3.75
C VAL A 145 -4.39 -1.10 4.72
N THR A 146 -4.88 -1.07 5.95
CA THR A 146 -4.57 -0.03 6.94
C THR A 146 -4.00 -0.60 8.24
N GLY A 147 -3.51 0.27 9.10
CA GLY A 147 -2.85 -0.06 10.36
C GLY A 147 -1.58 0.77 10.57
N ALA A 148 -1.07 0.73 11.80
CA ALA A 148 0.15 1.44 12.18
C ALA A 148 1.40 0.94 11.40
N THR A 149 2.51 1.66 11.53
CA THR A 149 3.79 1.20 11.00
C THR A 149 4.17 -0.16 11.60
N GLY A 150 4.57 -1.10 10.76
CA GLY A 150 4.95 -2.45 11.19
C GLY A 150 3.77 -3.38 11.51
N SER A 151 2.54 -3.06 11.08
CA SER A 151 1.37 -3.94 11.22
C SER A 151 1.23 -5.01 10.13
N GLY A 152 2.17 -5.10 9.18
CA GLY A 152 2.14 -6.11 8.11
C GLY A 152 1.41 -5.69 6.82
N LYS A 153 1.07 -4.40 6.64
CA LYS A 153 0.39 -3.87 5.44
C LYS A 153 1.10 -4.24 4.14
N SER A 154 2.39 -3.89 4.03
CA SER A 154 3.18 -4.16 2.81
C SER A 154 3.31 -5.66 2.54
N THR A 155 3.41 -6.48 3.59
CA THR A 155 3.42 -7.95 3.47
C THR A 155 2.11 -8.48 2.92
N THR A 156 0.97 -8.00 3.44
CA THR A 156 -0.35 -8.40 2.95
C THR A 156 -0.56 -7.96 1.50
N LEU A 157 -0.23 -6.71 1.17
CA LEU A 157 -0.38 -6.20 -0.20
C LEU A 157 0.52 -6.94 -1.19
N ALA A 158 1.78 -7.20 -0.82
CA ALA A 158 2.66 -8.02 -1.64
C ALA A 158 2.06 -9.42 -1.86
N ALA A 159 1.56 -10.08 -0.80
CA ALA A 159 0.93 -11.39 -0.94
C ALA A 159 -0.35 -11.36 -1.80
N MET A 160 -1.15 -10.28 -1.74
CA MET A 160 -2.32 -10.10 -2.60
C MET A 160 -1.92 -9.90 -4.07
N ILE A 161 -0.91 -9.07 -4.35
CA ILE A 161 -0.38 -8.87 -5.70
C ILE A 161 0.22 -10.17 -6.25
N ASP A 162 0.96 -10.91 -5.43
CA ASP A 162 1.54 -12.17 -5.84
C ASP A 162 0.47 -13.26 -6.06
N HIS A 163 -0.60 -13.26 -5.27
CA HIS A 163 -1.78 -14.10 -5.52
C HIS A 163 -2.42 -13.76 -6.88
N ILE A 164 -2.59 -12.49 -7.23
CA ILE A 164 -3.06 -12.09 -8.57
C ILE A 164 -2.11 -12.60 -9.65
N ASN A 165 -0.80 -12.45 -9.43
CA ASN A 165 0.26 -12.86 -10.34
C ASN A 165 0.25 -14.38 -10.63
N GLU A 166 -0.13 -15.19 -9.65
CA GLU A 166 -0.24 -16.64 -9.77
C GLU A 166 -1.56 -17.11 -10.40
N HIS A 167 -2.63 -16.34 -10.26
CA HIS A 167 -3.99 -16.80 -10.59
C HIS A 167 -4.60 -16.11 -11.82
N SER A 168 -4.06 -14.96 -12.25
CA SER A 168 -4.58 -14.17 -13.36
C SER A 168 -3.49 -13.73 -14.34
N ALA A 169 -3.89 -13.47 -15.59
CA ALA A 169 -3.05 -12.78 -16.58
C ALA A 169 -3.49 -11.31 -16.63
N ARG A 170 -2.84 -10.47 -15.81
CA ARG A 170 -3.12 -9.04 -15.69
C ARG A 170 -1.84 -8.23 -15.86
N HIS A 171 -1.98 -6.96 -16.22
CA HIS A 171 -0.91 -5.99 -16.09
C HIS A 171 -1.04 -5.25 -14.75
N VAL A 172 -0.03 -5.41 -13.90
CA VAL A 172 0.05 -4.79 -12.58
C VAL A 172 1.09 -3.67 -12.62
N VAL A 173 0.70 -2.47 -12.17
CA VAL A 173 1.62 -1.35 -11.97
C VAL A 173 1.66 -0.98 -10.50
N THR A 174 2.84 -1.01 -9.88
CA THR A 174 3.03 -0.53 -8.50
C THR A 174 3.78 0.79 -8.49
N VAL A 175 3.42 1.67 -7.56
CA VAL A 175 4.12 2.93 -7.27
C VAL A 175 4.42 2.94 -5.78
N GLU A 176 5.69 2.94 -5.39
CA GLU A 176 6.14 2.69 -4.01
C GLU A 176 7.28 3.65 -3.60
N ASP A 177 7.50 3.86 -2.29
CA ASP A 177 8.55 4.74 -1.75
C ASP A 177 9.13 4.21 -0.41
N PRO A 178 10.18 3.36 -0.43
CA PRO A 178 10.73 2.64 -1.59
C PRO A 178 9.95 1.34 -1.89
N ILE A 179 10.37 0.59 -2.91
CA ILE A 179 9.85 -0.76 -3.16
C ILE A 179 10.28 -1.70 -2.02
N GLU A 180 9.31 -2.28 -1.31
CA GLU A 180 9.55 -3.11 -0.12
C GLU A 180 9.61 -4.62 -0.41
N MET A 181 9.02 -5.09 -1.51
CA MET A 181 9.07 -6.50 -1.93
C MET A 181 9.14 -6.56 -3.45
N VAL A 182 10.01 -7.41 -4.00
CA VAL A 182 10.17 -7.54 -5.46
C VAL A 182 9.30 -8.67 -5.98
N HIS A 183 8.47 -8.36 -6.97
CA HIS A 183 7.68 -9.36 -7.66
C HIS A 183 8.37 -9.79 -8.95
N ARG A 184 8.46 -11.11 -9.15
CA ARG A 184 8.84 -11.67 -10.45
C ARG A 184 7.59 -11.96 -11.26
N ASP A 185 7.64 -11.72 -12.55
CA ASP A 185 6.54 -12.09 -13.46
C ASP A 185 6.26 -13.59 -13.37
N LYS A 186 4.98 -13.94 -13.17
CA LYS A 186 4.48 -15.32 -13.23
C LYS A 186 3.48 -15.42 -14.39
N ARG A 187 2.18 -15.25 -14.12
CA ARG A 187 1.15 -15.16 -15.17
C ARG A 187 0.78 -13.72 -15.49
N SER A 188 1.00 -12.80 -14.55
CA SER A 188 0.84 -11.36 -14.76
C SER A 188 2.16 -10.70 -15.09
N LEU A 189 2.08 -9.57 -15.78
CA LEU A 189 3.21 -8.65 -16.01
C LEU A 189 3.22 -7.62 -14.89
N ILE A 190 4.34 -7.48 -14.16
CA ILE A 190 4.44 -6.58 -13.02
C ILE A 190 5.50 -5.51 -13.25
N ASN A 191 5.06 -4.26 -13.31
CA ASN A 191 5.93 -3.09 -13.40
C ASN A 191 5.93 -2.33 -12.07
N GLN A 192 7.02 -2.44 -11.30
CA GLN A 192 7.19 -1.71 -10.05
C GLN A 192 7.97 -0.41 -10.27
N ARG A 193 7.48 0.70 -9.72
CA ARG A 193 8.06 2.03 -9.91
C ARG A 193 8.33 2.69 -8.57
N GLU A 194 9.58 3.04 -8.31
CA GLU A 194 9.99 3.70 -7.08
C GLU A 194 9.97 5.24 -7.21
N ILE A 195 9.44 5.93 -6.20
CA ILE A 195 9.50 7.39 -6.11
C ILE A 195 10.96 7.85 -5.94
N GLY A 196 11.34 8.88 -6.70
CA GLY A 196 12.69 9.45 -6.70
C GLY A 196 13.65 8.77 -7.69
N THR A 197 13.42 7.50 -8.00
CA THR A 197 14.23 6.72 -8.95
C THR A 197 13.54 6.60 -10.33
N ASP A 198 12.32 6.04 -10.38
CA ASP A 198 11.60 5.76 -11.64
C ASP A 198 10.53 6.81 -11.97
N THR A 199 10.11 7.59 -10.96
CA THR A 199 9.05 8.60 -11.09
C THR A 199 9.17 9.66 -10.01
N GLY A 200 8.63 10.86 -10.25
CA GLY A 200 8.79 12.01 -9.35
C GLY A 200 7.80 12.07 -8.17
N SER A 201 6.57 11.57 -8.34
CA SER A 201 5.53 11.60 -7.29
C SER A 201 4.47 10.52 -7.53
N PHE A 202 3.69 10.18 -6.49
CA PHE A 202 2.59 9.22 -6.57
C PHE A 202 1.51 9.66 -7.58
N ALA A 203 0.96 10.87 -7.40
CA ALA A 203 -0.07 11.40 -8.30
C ALA A 203 0.39 11.51 -9.76
N GLY A 204 1.64 11.93 -9.99
CA GLY A 204 2.22 12.00 -11.33
C GLY A 204 2.44 10.63 -11.96
N ALA A 205 2.89 9.65 -11.17
CA ALA A 205 3.05 8.26 -11.61
C ALA A 205 1.71 7.64 -11.99
N LEU A 206 0.68 7.83 -11.16
CA LEU A 206 -0.65 7.29 -11.33
C LEU A 206 -1.36 7.83 -12.57
N ARG A 207 -1.33 9.15 -12.79
CA ARG A 207 -1.86 9.77 -14.02
C ARG A 207 -1.24 9.22 -15.30
N ARG A 208 0.04 8.82 -15.24
CA ARG A 208 0.73 8.19 -16.38
C ARG A 208 0.42 6.70 -16.47
N ALA A 209 0.28 6.01 -15.33
CA ALA A 209 -0.07 4.60 -15.26
C ALA A 209 -1.39 4.30 -15.98
N LEU A 210 -2.39 5.18 -15.90
CA LEU A 210 -3.66 5.03 -16.63
C LEU A 210 -3.53 4.97 -18.17
N ARG A 211 -2.36 5.31 -18.73
CA ARG A 211 -2.06 5.18 -20.17
C ARG A 211 -1.11 4.03 -20.49
N GLN A 212 -0.78 3.22 -19.49
CA GLN A 212 0.08 2.05 -19.61
C GLN A 212 -0.72 0.76 -19.74
N ASP A 213 -2.05 0.85 -19.93
CA ASP A 213 -2.96 -0.31 -19.98
C ASP A 213 -2.88 -1.22 -18.74
N PRO A 214 -2.93 -0.69 -17.49
CA PRO A 214 -2.93 -1.53 -16.29
C PRO A 214 -4.32 -2.12 -16.04
N ASP A 215 -4.37 -3.33 -15.48
CA ASP A 215 -5.59 -3.90 -14.89
C ASP A 215 -5.63 -3.63 -13.37
N VAL A 216 -4.44 -3.66 -12.73
CA VAL A 216 -4.27 -3.52 -11.29
C VAL A 216 -3.24 -2.43 -11.01
N ILE A 217 -3.55 -1.57 -10.05
CA ILE A 217 -2.65 -0.49 -9.61
C ILE A 217 -2.44 -0.59 -8.11
N LEU A 218 -1.19 -0.66 -7.67
CA LEU A 218 -0.82 -0.52 -6.26
C LEU A 218 -0.20 0.85 -6.03
N ILE A 219 -0.76 1.60 -5.07
CA ILE A 219 -0.21 2.86 -4.60
C ILE A 219 0.29 2.60 -3.18
N GLY A 220 1.60 2.73 -2.95
CA GLY A 220 2.24 2.39 -1.67
C GLY A 220 1.52 3.00 -0.47
N GLU A 221 1.12 4.27 -0.57
CA GLU A 221 0.32 4.96 0.43
C GLU A 221 -0.39 6.19 -0.16
N MET A 222 -1.46 6.63 0.52
CA MET A 222 -2.14 7.89 0.21
C MET A 222 -1.87 8.92 1.31
N ARG A 223 -1.13 9.98 0.97
CA ARG A 223 -0.73 11.04 1.91
C ARG A 223 -1.34 12.41 1.65
N ASP A 224 -1.95 12.61 0.49
CA ASP A 224 -2.47 13.89 0.04
C ASP A 224 -3.72 13.74 -0.82
N GLU A 225 -4.48 14.84 -0.96
CA GLU A 225 -5.71 14.91 -1.76
C GLU A 225 -5.49 14.44 -3.20
N GLU A 226 -4.37 14.83 -3.80
CA GLU A 226 -4.10 14.57 -5.21
C GLU A 226 -3.99 13.05 -5.47
N THR A 227 -3.28 12.35 -4.59
CA THR A 227 -3.07 10.91 -4.65
C THR A 227 -4.38 10.16 -4.38
N VAL A 228 -5.15 10.58 -3.36
CA VAL A 228 -6.47 9.97 -3.04
C VAL A 228 -7.45 10.14 -4.20
N ARG A 229 -7.56 11.36 -4.73
CA ARG A 229 -8.43 11.67 -5.87
C ARG A 229 -8.06 10.82 -7.08
N ALA A 230 -6.77 10.72 -7.39
CA ALA A 230 -6.31 9.92 -8.51
C ALA A 230 -6.56 8.42 -8.30
N ALA A 231 -6.45 7.91 -7.07
CA ALA A 231 -6.78 6.52 -6.73
C ALA A 231 -8.26 6.22 -6.94
N LEU A 232 -9.14 7.09 -6.42
CA LEU A 232 -10.59 6.96 -6.59
C LEU A 232 -11.00 7.04 -8.06
N SER A 233 -10.43 7.97 -8.83
CA SER A 233 -10.70 8.06 -10.29
C SER A 233 -10.20 6.83 -11.06
N ALA A 234 -9.05 6.26 -10.69
CA ALA A 234 -8.57 5.01 -11.29
C ALA A 234 -9.54 3.84 -10.99
N ALA A 235 -10.01 3.72 -9.76
CA ALA A 235 -10.98 2.71 -9.36
C ALA A 235 -12.33 2.88 -10.08
N GLU A 236 -12.82 4.11 -10.22
CA GLU A 236 -14.06 4.46 -10.92
C GLU A 236 -13.99 4.13 -12.42
N THR A 237 -12.82 4.34 -13.05
CA THR A 237 -12.59 4.04 -14.47
C THR A 237 -12.39 2.55 -14.78
N GLY A 238 -12.51 1.68 -13.77
CA GLY A 238 -12.56 0.23 -13.98
C GLY A 238 -11.30 -0.53 -13.59
N HIS A 239 -10.32 0.10 -12.94
CA HIS A 239 -9.12 -0.55 -12.45
C HIS A 239 -9.35 -1.15 -11.06
N LEU A 240 -8.62 -2.20 -10.70
CA LEU A 240 -8.48 -2.61 -9.31
C LEU A 240 -7.32 -1.83 -8.67
N VAL A 241 -7.63 -1.06 -7.64
CA VAL A 241 -6.66 -0.19 -6.96
C VAL A 241 -6.44 -0.69 -5.54
N PHE A 242 -5.18 -0.92 -5.19
CA PHE A 242 -4.74 -1.19 -3.83
C PHE A 242 -4.01 0.02 -3.26
N SER A 243 -4.25 0.34 -1.99
CA SER A 243 -3.41 1.30 -1.29
C SER A 243 -3.40 1.11 0.22
N THR A 244 -2.60 1.92 0.91
CA THR A 244 -2.52 1.95 2.37
C THR A 244 -2.83 3.33 2.95
N LEU A 245 -3.33 3.31 4.19
CA LEU A 245 -3.34 4.43 5.11
C LEU A 245 -2.82 3.98 6.47
N HIS A 246 -2.46 4.94 7.31
CA HIS A 246 -1.92 4.72 8.66
C HIS A 246 -2.98 4.90 9.77
N THR A 247 -4.23 4.56 9.45
CA THR A 247 -5.39 4.56 10.37
C THR A 247 -5.46 3.25 11.15
N ILE A 248 -6.12 3.27 12.31
CA ILE A 248 -6.12 2.14 13.27
C ILE A 248 -7.31 1.20 13.11
N ASP A 249 -8.37 1.64 12.41
CA ASP A 249 -9.59 0.88 12.13
C ASP A 249 -10.30 1.36 10.84
N VAL A 250 -11.37 0.66 10.47
CA VAL A 250 -12.15 0.93 9.24
C VAL A 250 -12.81 2.31 9.30
N MET A 251 -13.38 2.69 10.43
CA MET A 251 -14.12 3.94 10.58
C MET A 251 -13.19 5.14 10.41
N GLU A 252 -12.06 5.14 11.09
CA GLU A 252 -11.02 6.16 10.94
C GLU A 252 -10.50 6.20 9.50
N THR A 253 -10.38 5.05 8.83
CA THR A 253 -9.99 5.00 7.42
C THR A 253 -10.96 5.77 6.52
N ILE A 254 -12.27 5.57 6.70
CA ILE A 254 -13.29 6.27 5.91
C ILE A 254 -13.20 7.78 6.16
N TYR A 255 -13.21 8.20 7.43
CA TYR A 255 -13.09 9.63 7.77
C TYR A 255 -11.79 10.23 7.23
N ARG A 256 -10.66 9.52 7.37
CA ARG A 256 -9.36 10.01 6.90
C ARG A 256 -9.34 10.20 5.38
N VAL A 257 -9.97 9.32 4.61
CA VAL A 257 -10.09 9.49 3.15
C VAL A 257 -10.89 10.74 2.82
N LEU A 258 -11.98 11.00 3.55
CA LEU A 258 -12.81 12.19 3.37
C LEU A 258 -12.10 13.48 3.78
N ASP A 259 -11.35 13.46 4.87
CA ASP A 259 -10.61 14.61 5.42
C ASP A 259 -9.49 15.14 4.49
N PHE A 260 -9.06 14.35 3.50
CA PHE A 260 -8.15 14.84 2.48
C PHE A 260 -8.81 15.86 1.54
N PHE A 261 -10.14 15.85 1.44
CA PHE A 261 -10.88 16.76 0.57
C PHE A 261 -11.31 18.02 1.34
N PRO A 262 -11.28 19.20 0.68
CA PRO A 262 -11.93 20.38 1.21
C PRO A 262 -13.41 20.14 1.51
N ALA A 263 -13.96 20.83 2.51
CA ALA A 263 -15.33 20.64 2.97
C ALA A 263 -16.38 20.81 1.85
N GLU A 264 -16.10 21.65 0.84
CA GLU A 264 -16.99 21.87 -0.29
C GLU A 264 -17.08 20.65 -1.22
N LEU A 265 -16.06 19.78 -1.20
CA LEU A 265 -15.96 18.58 -2.03
C LEU A 265 -16.27 17.29 -1.26
N GLU A 266 -16.59 17.36 0.03
CA GLU A 266 -16.85 16.18 0.87
C GLU A 266 -17.96 15.29 0.28
N ARG A 267 -19.08 15.89 -0.18
CA ARG A 267 -20.18 15.12 -0.80
C ARG A 267 -19.72 14.36 -2.05
N GLN A 268 -18.86 14.99 -2.86
CA GLN A 268 -18.29 14.33 -4.04
C GLN A 268 -17.36 13.19 -3.61
N ALA A 269 -16.50 13.42 -2.62
CA ALA A 269 -15.59 12.41 -2.10
C ALA A 269 -16.34 11.19 -1.54
N ARG A 270 -17.43 11.41 -0.80
CA ARG A 270 -18.32 10.34 -0.31
C ARG A 270 -18.91 9.52 -1.45
N SER A 271 -19.46 10.18 -2.46
CA SER A 271 -20.04 9.49 -3.62
C SER A 271 -18.98 8.66 -4.37
N MET A 272 -17.79 9.22 -4.59
CA MET A 272 -16.67 8.50 -5.22
C MET A 272 -16.21 7.31 -4.38
N LEU A 273 -16.07 7.47 -3.07
CA LEU A 273 -15.66 6.40 -2.16
C LEU A 273 -16.71 5.29 -2.10
N ALA A 274 -17.98 5.64 -1.89
CA ALA A 274 -19.10 4.70 -1.85
C ALA A 274 -19.22 3.89 -3.15
N GLY A 275 -19.03 4.54 -4.31
CA GLY A 275 -19.09 3.89 -5.61
C GLY A 275 -17.92 2.96 -5.93
N THR A 276 -16.76 3.17 -5.30
CA THR A 276 -15.51 2.47 -5.68
C THR A 276 -15.02 1.47 -4.64
N VAL A 277 -15.28 1.66 -3.34
CA VAL A 277 -14.75 0.81 -2.28
C VAL A 277 -15.25 -0.63 -2.39
N LYS A 278 -14.31 -1.58 -2.35
CA LYS A 278 -14.57 -3.04 -2.32
C LYS A 278 -14.25 -3.65 -0.97
N GLY A 279 -13.25 -3.12 -0.29
CA GLY A 279 -13.01 -3.49 1.09
C GLY A 279 -11.95 -2.64 1.78
N ILE A 280 -12.03 -2.60 3.10
CA ILE A 280 -11.02 -2.00 3.97
C ILE A 280 -10.58 -3.09 4.96
N VAL A 281 -9.28 -3.31 5.05
CA VAL A 281 -8.64 -4.33 5.88
C VAL A 281 -7.71 -3.64 6.85
N SER A 282 -8.13 -3.51 8.11
CA SER A 282 -7.33 -2.88 9.17
C SER A 282 -6.57 -3.94 9.95
N GLN A 283 -5.26 -3.75 10.16
CA GLN A 283 -4.38 -4.78 10.72
C GLN A 283 -3.66 -4.36 12.00
N ARG A 284 -3.55 -5.32 12.93
CA ARG A 284 -2.70 -5.24 14.14
C ARG A 284 -1.89 -6.54 14.24
N LEU A 285 -0.59 -6.46 14.54
CA LEU A 285 0.23 -7.65 14.82
C LEU A 285 0.36 -7.88 16.32
N ILE A 286 -0.14 -9.01 16.78
CA ILE A 286 -0.25 -9.35 18.19
C ILE A 286 0.73 -10.47 18.53
N ARG A 287 1.38 -10.38 19.69
CA ARG A 287 2.30 -11.44 20.14
C ARG A 287 1.54 -12.74 20.35
N THR A 288 2.11 -13.85 19.88
CA THR A 288 1.55 -15.18 20.13
C THR A 288 1.70 -15.58 21.59
N ALA A 289 0.86 -16.51 22.05
CA ALA A 289 0.87 -16.99 23.43
C ALA A 289 2.22 -17.62 23.86
N ASP A 290 2.99 -18.17 22.93
CA ASP A 290 4.34 -18.70 23.17
C ASP A 290 5.44 -17.62 23.18
N GLY A 291 5.09 -16.37 22.82
CA GLY A 291 5.99 -15.22 22.76
C GLY A 291 7.02 -15.26 21.63
N ARG A 292 6.97 -16.23 20.72
CA ARG A 292 8.00 -16.46 19.69
C ARG A 292 7.73 -15.74 18.37
N SER A 293 6.47 -15.44 18.08
CA SER A 293 6.07 -14.82 16.81
C SER A 293 4.94 -13.81 17.01
N ARG A 294 4.37 -13.34 15.90
CA ARG A 294 3.21 -12.46 15.88
C ARG A 294 2.17 -13.03 14.93
N VAL A 295 0.90 -12.83 15.26
CA VAL A 295 -0.26 -13.21 14.45
C VAL A 295 -1.10 -11.96 14.16
N PRO A 296 -1.65 -11.80 12.95
CA PRO A 296 -2.50 -10.66 12.65
C PRO A 296 -3.88 -10.79 13.30
N ALA A 297 -4.32 -9.74 13.98
CA ALA A 297 -5.74 -9.48 14.22
C ALA A 297 -6.22 -8.52 13.13
N ILE A 298 -7.36 -8.84 12.51
CA ILE A 298 -7.83 -8.17 11.31
C ILE A 298 -9.28 -7.74 11.50
N GLU A 299 -9.56 -6.46 11.31
CA GLU A 299 -10.90 -5.97 11.02
C GLU A 299 -11.09 -5.88 9.51
N VAL A 300 -12.21 -6.40 8.99
CA VAL A 300 -12.52 -6.35 7.56
C VAL A 300 -13.93 -5.81 7.34
N MET A 301 -14.02 -4.79 6.50
CA MET A 301 -15.26 -4.31 5.90
C MET A 301 -15.27 -4.65 4.40
N VAL A 302 -16.39 -5.18 3.91
CA VAL A 302 -16.63 -5.40 2.47
C VAL A 302 -17.62 -4.35 1.94
N GLY A 303 -17.35 -3.81 0.75
CA GLY A 303 -18.16 -2.79 0.09
C GLY A 303 -19.50 -3.33 -0.43
N THR A 304 -20.45 -3.54 0.47
CA THR A 304 -21.85 -3.89 0.15
C THR A 304 -22.68 -2.64 -0.13
N SER A 305 -23.89 -2.79 -0.70
CA SER A 305 -24.81 -1.66 -0.89
C SER A 305 -25.14 -0.95 0.44
N ARG A 306 -25.36 -1.69 1.53
CA ARG A 306 -25.61 -1.11 2.87
C ARG A 306 -24.44 -0.23 3.33
N VAL A 307 -23.20 -0.65 3.07
CA VAL A 307 -21.99 0.12 3.40
C VAL A 307 -21.86 1.33 2.49
N ALA A 308 -22.12 1.19 1.19
CA ALA A 308 -22.07 2.30 0.24
C ALA A 308 -23.07 3.40 0.62
N ASP A 309 -24.32 3.04 0.93
CA ASP A 309 -25.37 3.97 1.37
C ASP A 309 -24.94 4.71 2.65
N ALA A 310 -24.34 3.99 3.61
CA ALA A 310 -23.85 4.58 4.87
C ALA A 310 -22.62 5.50 4.69
N ILE A 311 -21.78 5.27 3.67
CA ILE A 311 -20.69 6.19 3.33
C ILE A 311 -21.25 7.45 2.65
N GLU A 312 -22.22 7.28 1.78
CA GLU A 312 -22.84 8.38 1.03
C GLU A 312 -23.61 9.34 1.94
N ASN A 313 -24.31 8.82 2.95
CA ASN A 313 -25.02 9.63 3.95
C ASN A 313 -24.15 9.88 5.21
N PRO A 314 -23.75 11.14 5.52
CA PRO A 314 -22.95 11.47 6.70
C PRO A 314 -23.56 11.02 8.03
N ASP A 315 -24.89 11.05 8.13
CA ASP A 315 -25.61 10.70 9.37
C ASP A 315 -25.58 9.19 9.64
N ASP A 316 -25.41 8.37 8.60
CA ASP A 316 -25.44 6.91 8.69
C ASP A 316 -24.04 6.29 8.78
N THR A 317 -22.97 7.09 8.60
CA THR A 317 -21.59 6.57 8.54
C THR A 317 -21.23 5.75 9.79
N GLY A 318 -21.71 6.16 10.98
CA GLY A 318 -21.49 5.43 12.23
C GLY A 318 -22.08 4.01 12.25
N THR A 319 -23.09 3.72 11.44
CA THR A 319 -23.75 2.40 11.37
C THR A 319 -22.89 1.32 10.68
N ILE A 320 -21.78 1.71 10.06
CA ILE A 320 -20.85 0.79 9.40
C ILE A 320 -20.23 -0.19 10.41
N HIS A 321 -19.99 0.24 11.65
CA HIS A 321 -19.51 -0.64 12.71
C HIS A 321 -20.45 -1.83 12.97
N ASP A 322 -21.77 -1.59 12.94
CA ASP A 322 -22.78 -2.62 13.11
C ASP A 322 -22.84 -3.52 11.87
N ALA A 323 -22.75 -2.92 10.67
CA ALA A 323 -22.69 -3.68 9.43
C ALA A 323 -21.48 -4.64 9.37
N ILE A 324 -20.33 -4.25 9.90
CA ILE A 324 -19.14 -5.10 10.03
C ILE A 324 -19.42 -6.24 11.02
N SER A 325 -19.93 -5.90 12.22
CA SER A 325 -20.15 -6.86 13.30
C SER A 325 -21.20 -7.93 12.93
N GLU A 326 -22.21 -7.57 12.15
CA GLU A 326 -23.28 -8.45 11.65
C GLU A 326 -22.93 -9.11 10.31
N GLY A 327 -21.86 -8.65 9.65
CA GLY A 327 -21.54 -8.93 8.26
C GLY A 327 -20.77 -10.23 7.99
N ALA A 328 -20.77 -11.18 8.93
CA ALA A 328 -20.00 -12.43 8.83
C ALA A 328 -20.31 -13.24 7.55
N TYR A 329 -21.54 -13.16 7.02
CA TYR A 329 -21.91 -13.77 5.75
C TYR A 329 -21.06 -13.28 4.56
N TYR A 330 -20.65 -12.00 4.59
CA TYR A 330 -19.76 -11.39 3.58
C TYR A 330 -18.28 -11.54 3.95
N GLY A 331 -17.95 -12.28 5.01
CA GLY A 331 -16.61 -12.37 5.55
C GLY A 331 -16.15 -11.13 6.32
N MET A 332 -17.06 -10.21 6.66
CA MET A 332 -16.72 -9.09 7.54
C MET A 332 -16.50 -9.56 8.97
N GLN A 333 -15.65 -8.84 9.70
CA GLN A 333 -15.44 -9.05 11.12
C GLN A 333 -14.85 -7.80 11.76
N SER A 334 -15.21 -7.54 13.02
CA SER A 334 -14.58 -6.49 13.82
C SER A 334 -13.24 -6.96 14.41
N PHE A 335 -12.41 -6.03 14.89
CA PHE A 335 -11.20 -6.39 15.63
C PHE A 335 -11.50 -7.26 16.84
N ASP A 336 -12.54 -6.94 17.61
CA ASP A 336 -12.90 -7.67 18.81
C ASP A 336 -13.36 -9.11 18.49
N GLN A 337 -14.04 -9.32 17.35
CA GLN A 337 -14.38 -10.66 16.85
C GLN A 337 -13.12 -11.44 16.42
N SER A 338 -12.20 -10.78 15.71
CA SER A 338 -10.93 -11.40 15.31
C SER A 338 -10.08 -11.79 16.53
N LEU A 339 -9.98 -10.91 17.53
CA LEU A 339 -9.29 -11.14 18.79
C LEU A 339 -9.90 -12.30 19.57
N LEU A 340 -11.23 -12.37 19.64
CA LEU A 340 -11.94 -13.47 20.29
C LEU A 340 -11.55 -14.81 19.67
N GLN A 341 -11.56 -14.87 18.35
CA GLN A 341 -11.20 -16.09 17.61
C GLN A 341 -9.75 -16.51 17.90
N LEU A 342 -8.80 -15.56 17.89
CA LEU A 342 -7.40 -15.83 18.23
C LEU A 342 -7.22 -16.36 19.67
N VAL A 343 -8.02 -15.89 20.62
CA VAL A 343 -8.02 -16.39 22.01
C VAL A 343 -8.62 -17.79 22.08
N MET A 344 -9.73 -18.05 21.38
CA MET A 344 -10.36 -19.37 21.31
C MET A 344 -9.43 -20.42 20.71
N ASP A 345 -8.68 -20.04 19.68
CA ASP A 345 -7.68 -20.88 19.01
C ASP A 345 -6.39 -21.03 19.83
N LYS A 346 -6.30 -20.36 21.00
CA LYS A 346 -5.13 -20.31 21.88
C LYS A 346 -3.88 -19.77 21.20
N ALA A 347 -4.05 -19.02 20.10
CA ALA A 347 -2.97 -18.35 19.39
C ALA A 347 -2.43 -17.16 20.20
N VAL A 348 -3.30 -16.49 20.96
CA VAL A 348 -3.00 -15.30 21.79
C VAL A 348 -3.61 -15.49 23.18
N THR A 349 -2.97 -14.93 24.22
CA THR A 349 -3.52 -14.96 25.59
C THR A 349 -4.63 -13.91 25.77
N VAL A 350 -5.48 -14.08 26.78
CA VAL A 350 -6.54 -13.11 27.08
C VAL A 350 -5.94 -11.74 27.44
N GLU A 351 -4.85 -11.74 28.19
CA GLU A 351 -4.13 -10.53 28.61
C GLU A 351 -3.64 -9.73 27.41
N GLU A 352 -2.97 -10.42 26.47
CA GLU A 352 -2.43 -9.78 25.29
C GLU A 352 -3.58 -9.28 24.39
N ALA A 353 -4.62 -10.08 24.16
CA ALA A 353 -5.77 -9.66 23.36
C ALA A 353 -6.48 -8.41 23.94
N MET A 354 -6.61 -8.31 25.27
CA MET A 354 -7.18 -7.15 25.95
C MET A 354 -6.37 -5.85 25.75
N LEU A 355 -5.06 -5.94 25.48
CA LEU A 355 -4.25 -4.75 25.19
C LEU A 355 -4.54 -4.16 23.81
N HIS A 356 -5.01 -4.99 22.88
CA HIS A 356 -5.27 -4.61 21.49
C HIS A 356 -6.75 -4.52 21.15
N ALA A 357 -7.65 -4.76 22.12
CA ALA A 357 -9.10 -4.61 21.94
C ALA A 357 -9.48 -3.16 21.62
N SER A 358 -10.41 -2.97 20.68
CA SER A 358 -10.91 -1.63 20.35
C SER A 358 -11.71 -1.04 21.50
N SER A 359 -12.51 -1.87 22.18
CA SER A 359 -13.11 -1.53 23.47
C SER A 359 -12.86 -2.66 24.47
N LYS A 360 -12.02 -2.39 25.48
CA LYS A 360 -11.71 -3.36 26.55
C LYS A 360 -12.97 -3.86 27.26
N GLN A 361 -13.95 -2.98 27.45
CA GLN A 361 -15.21 -3.35 28.09
C GLN A 361 -16.05 -4.26 27.19
N ASN A 362 -16.26 -3.90 25.92
CA ASN A 362 -17.05 -4.72 25.00
C ASN A 362 -16.37 -6.08 24.76
N PHE A 363 -15.05 -6.08 24.63
CA PHE A 363 -14.29 -7.31 24.47
C PHE A 363 -14.35 -8.20 25.73
N ALA A 364 -14.33 -7.63 26.93
CA ALA A 364 -14.55 -8.40 28.16
C ALA A 364 -15.94 -9.05 28.20
N LEU A 365 -16.99 -8.32 27.81
CA LEU A 365 -18.35 -8.89 27.69
C LEU A 365 -18.40 -10.01 26.63
N LEU A 366 -17.71 -9.82 25.51
CA LEU A 366 -17.62 -10.80 24.43
C LEU A 366 -16.92 -12.09 24.87
N LEU A 367 -15.82 -11.99 25.62
CA LEU A 367 -15.12 -13.13 26.23
C LEU A 367 -16.03 -13.88 27.21
N GLU A 368 -16.76 -13.16 28.08
CA GLU A 368 -17.69 -13.76 29.05
C GLU A 368 -18.86 -14.48 28.38
N ALA A 369 -19.45 -13.86 27.35
CA ALA A 369 -20.51 -14.47 26.54
C ALA A 369 -20.07 -15.80 25.90
N ASN A 370 -18.77 -15.96 25.69
CA ASN A 370 -18.14 -17.16 25.14
C ASN A 370 -17.50 -18.07 26.21
N ASN A 371 -17.85 -17.89 27.50
CA ASN A 371 -17.37 -18.68 28.63
C ASN A 371 -15.84 -18.66 28.84
N ILE A 372 -15.16 -17.61 28.36
CA ILE A 372 -13.72 -17.43 28.58
C ILE A 372 -13.53 -16.66 29.89
N ARG A 373 -12.77 -17.25 30.82
CA ARG A 373 -12.53 -16.65 32.14
C ARG A 373 -11.56 -15.47 32.03
N ILE A 374 -11.95 -14.35 32.61
CA ILE A 374 -11.12 -13.15 32.74
C ILE A 374 -10.71 -13.01 34.21
N ASP A 375 -9.44 -12.73 34.47
CA ASP A 375 -8.96 -12.41 35.81
C ASP A 375 -9.68 -11.15 36.36
N ARG A 376 -9.90 -11.09 37.68
CA ARG A 376 -10.50 -9.93 38.35
C ARG A 376 -9.72 -8.64 38.12
N ASP A 377 -8.39 -8.72 38.01
CA ASP A 377 -7.56 -7.53 37.82
C ASP A 377 -7.73 -6.95 36.41
N LEU A 378 -7.78 -7.79 35.38
CA LEU A 378 -8.09 -7.39 34.00
C LEU A 378 -9.49 -6.78 33.88
N ARG A 379 -10.48 -7.34 34.60
CA ARG A 379 -11.85 -6.78 34.66
C ARG A 379 -11.86 -5.37 35.25
N ARG A 380 -11.09 -5.12 36.31
CA ARG A 380 -10.98 -3.79 36.93
C ARG A 380 -10.32 -2.79 35.98
N THR A 381 -9.29 -3.19 35.26
CA THR A 381 -8.65 -2.34 34.24
C THR A 381 -9.62 -1.99 33.11
N ALA A 382 -10.43 -2.96 32.64
CA ALA A 382 -11.45 -2.71 31.62
C ALA A 382 -12.56 -1.75 32.09
N ALA A 383 -13.02 -1.89 33.33
CA ALA A 383 -14.02 -0.99 33.94
C ALA A 383 -13.45 0.42 34.24
N GLY A 384 -12.19 0.51 34.65
CA GLY A 384 -11.53 1.78 34.97
C GLY A 384 -11.29 2.69 33.76
N SER A 385 -11.05 2.11 32.57
CA SER A 385 -10.95 2.88 31.31
C SER A 385 -12.26 3.61 30.95
N GLN A 386 -13.42 3.05 31.31
CA GLN A 386 -14.72 3.67 31.09
C GLN A 386 -14.92 4.90 31.98
N GLN A 387 -14.47 4.82 33.24
CA GLN A 387 -14.62 5.89 34.21
C GLN A 387 -13.73 7.08 33.82
N ALA A 388 -12.48 6.83 33.42
CA ALA A 388 -11.59 7.86 32.90
C ALA A 388 -12.11 8.50 31.61
N ALA A 389 -12.65 7.72 30.66
CA ALA A 389 -13.23 8.24 29.42
C ALA A 389 -14.53 9.05 29.67
N ASN A 390 -15.36 8.61 30.62
CA ASN A 390 -16.58 9.34 31.01
C ASN A 390 -16.26 10.61 31.82
N ASP A 391 -15.18 10.61 32.60
CA ASP A 391 -14.69 11.77 33.34
C ASP A 391 -14.04 12.80 32.40
N GLU A 392 -13.32 12.37 31.35
CA GLU A 392 -12.81 13.24 30.28
C GLU A 392 -13.93 13.84 29.40
N LEU A 393 -15.05 13.14 29.24
CA LEU A 393 -16.23 13.62 28.51
C LEU A 393 -17.24 14.39 29.39
N GLY A 394 -16.94 14.60 30.67
CA GLY A 394 -17.64 15.56 31.53
C GLY A 394 -19.15 15.35 31.66
N PHE A 395 -19.61 14.13 31.99
CA PHE A 395 -21.05 13.83 32.16
C PHE A 395 -21.60 13.95 33.60
N ASP A 396 -20.80 14.39 34.58
CA ASP A 396 -21.24 14.41 35.99
C ASP A 396 -21.84 15.75 36.47
N ALA A 397 -21.97 16.75 35.58
CA ALA A 397 -22.50 18.08 35.93
C ALA A 397 -24.05 18.22 35.84
N MET A 398 -24.80 17.14 35.59
CA MET A 398 -26.26 17.22 35.41
C MET A 398 -27.12 16.59 36.52
N ARG A 399 -26.55 16.13 37.64
CA ARG A 399 -27.36 15.48 38.70
C ARG A 399 -27.64 16.28 39.97
N HIS A 400 -27.08 17.47 40.18
CA HIS A 400 -27.47 18.29 41.33
C HIS A 400 -27.59 19.77 40.99
N GLY A 401 -28.82 20.20 40.71
CA GLY A 401 -29.17 21.62 40.74
C GLY A 401 -29.24 22.15 42.17
N ARG A 402 -28.39 23.13 42.49
CA ARG A 402 -28.72 24.36 43.23
C ARG A 402 -27.50 25.28 43.24
N GLY A 403 -27.76 26.58 43.11
CA GLY A 403 -26.81 27.57 42.63
C GLY A 403 -25.58 27.82 43.49
N SER A 404 -24.50 28.14 42.80
CA SER A 404 -23.44 29.04 43.25
C SER A 404 -22.73 29.60 42.01
N ALA A 405 -22.37 30.88 42.08
CA ALA A 405 -21.78 31.65 40.99
C ALA A 405 -20.45 31.05 40.50
N PRO A 406 -20.05 31.26 39.22
CA PRO A 406 -18.80 30.73 38.71
C PRO A 406 -17.60 31.38 39.42
N VAL A 407 -16.74 30.55 39.99
CA VAL A 407 -15.40 30.90 40.45
C VAL A 407 -14.51 31.07 39.21
N PRO A 408 -13.72 32.14 39.07
CA PRO A 408 -12.84 32.30 37.92
C PRO A 408 -11.70 31.29 37.97
N VAL A 409 -11.57 30.49 36.91
CA VAL A 409 -10.41 29.61 36.67
C VAL A 409 -9.24 30.50 36.21
N PRO A 410 -8.03 30.37 36.78
CA PRO A 410 -6.89 31.16 36.35
C PRO A 410 -6.39 30.67 34.98
N VAL A 411 -6.23 31.62 34.04
CA VAL A 411 -5.59 31.39 32.74
C VAL A 411 -4.11 31.06 32.98
N PRO A 412 -3.58 29.92 32.49
CA PRO A 412 -2.15 29.66 32.56
C PRO A 412 -1.40 30.63 31.64
N GLN A 413 -0.48 31.41 32.20
CA GLN A 413 0.45 32.25 31.44
C GLN A 413 1.40 31.35 30.65
N ALA A 414 1.48 31.59 29.33
CA ALA A 414 2.47 30.97 28.46
C ALA A 414 3.89 31.36 28.92
N PRO A 415 4.87 30.41 28.95
CA PRO A 415 6.25 30.76 29.23
C PRO A 415 6.81 31.63 28.10
N ALA A 416 7.49 32.72 28.48
CA ALA A 416 8.14 33.65 27.56
C ALA A 416 9.20 32.93 26.72
N ALA A 417 9.15 33.12 25.41
CA ALA A 417 10.16 32.65 24.48
C ALA A 417 11.52 33.31 24.78
N PRO A 418 12.64 32.57 24.73
CA PRO A 418 13.97 33.18 24.86
C PRO A 418 14.27 34.07 23.64
N ALA A 419 14.80 35.26 23.92
CA ALA A 419 15.16 36.25 22.92
C ALA A 419 16.20 35.70 21.93
N ALA A 420 15.92 35.84 20.64
CA ALA A 420 16.86 35.56 19.56
C ALA A 420 18.09 36.48 19.66
N PRO A 421 19.31 35.98 19.40
CA PRO A 421 20.50 36.82 19.40
C PRO A 421 20.47 37.79 18.20
N VAL A 422 20.66 39.07 18.50
CA VAL A 422 20.83 40.15 17.52
C VAL A 422 22.14 39.91 16.77
N LEU A 423 22.06 39.54 15.48
CA LEU A 423 23.20 39.55 14.57
C LEU A 423 23.59 41.00 14.25
N GLN A 424 24.81 41.39 14.61
CA GLN A 424 25.44 42.61 14.12
C GLN A 424 25.83 42.41 12.65
N PRO A 425 25.62 43.39 11.75
CA PRO A 425 26.09 43.30 10.37
C PRO A 425 27.61 43.43 10.30
N ASN A 426 28.25 42.47 9.62
CA ASN A 426 29.66 42.49 9.27
C ASN A 426 29.91 43.44 8.07
N PRO A 427 30.84 44.41 8.14
CA PRO A 427 31.11 45.32 7.03
C PRO A 427 32.14 44.70 6.08
N ALA A 428 31.69 43.92 5.09
CA ALA A 428 32.51 43.54 3.94
C ALA A 428 31.65 43.01 2.79
N ALA A 429 31.05 43.92 2.00
CA ALA A 429 30.69 43.69 0.59
C ALA A 429 30.19 45.01 -0.03
N GLU A 430 31.08 45.99 -0.19
CA GLU A 430 30.91 47.01 -1.22
C GLU A 430 31.49 46.46 -2.52
N ALA A 431 30.64 46.16 -3.50
CA ALA A 431 30.91 46.36 -4.93
C ALA A 431 29.67 46.03 -5.79
N GLY A 432 29.12 47.05 -6.46
CA GLY A 432 28.45 46.88 -7.75
C GLY A 432 26.92 46.92 -7.78
N TYR A 433 26.33 48.12 -7.64
CA TYR A 433 25.04 48.45 -8.27
C TYR A 433 25.30 49.37 -9.46
N GLU A 434 24.80 49.00 -10.64
CA GLU A 434 24.46 49.93 -11.71
C GLU A 434 22.96 49.84 -12.00
N GLN A 435 22.37 51.02 -12.18
CA GLN A 435 20.94 51.33 -12.21
C GLN A 435 20.25 50.91 -13.51
N VAL A 436 18.91 50.82 -13.46
CA VAL A 436 17.86 51.51 -14.27
C VAL A 436 16.58 50.66 -14.07
N GLY A 437 15.37 51.13 -13.75
CA GLY A 437 14.69 52.41 -13.89
C GLY A 437 13.22 52.06 -14.22
N ALA A 438 12.28 52.71 -13.54
CA ALA A 438 10.86 52.38 -13.41
C ALA A 438 10.00 52.46 -14.69
N GLY A 439 8.82 51.84 -14.67
CA GLY A 439 7.69 52.25 -15.53
C GLY A 439 6.61 51.19 -15.76
N ALA A 440 5.46 51.33 -15.08
CA ALA A 440 4.26 50.51 -15.22
C ALA A 440 3.44 50.83 -16.49
N GLN A 441 2.63 49.87 -16.97
CA GLN A 441 1.16 49.96 -17.26
C GLN A 441 0.66 48.68 -18.00
N PRO A 442 -0.64 48.33 -17.93
CA PRO A 442 -1.19 46.99 -18.19
C PRO A 442 -1.83 46.84 -19.58
N VAL A 443 -2.14 45.60 -19.99
CA VAL A 443 -2.91 45.34 -21.22
C VAL A 443 -4.06 44.38 -20.94
N THR A 444 -5.28 44.86 -21.18
CA THR A 444 -6.57 44.16 -21.22
C THR A 444 -6.85 43.58 -22.62
N ASP A 445 -7.57 42.46 -22.64
CA ASP A 445 -8.52 41.90 -23.63
C ASP A 445 -8.30 42.10 -25.14
N PHE A 446 -8.38 41.01 -25.92
CA PHE A 446 -9.24 40.91 -27.12
C PHE A 446 -9.30 39.44 -27.63
N LEU A 447 -10.51 38.87 -27.66
CA LEU A 447 -10.92 37.78 -28.56
C LEU A 447 -11.10 38.36 -29.99
N PRO A 448 -10.93 37.57 -31.07
CA PRO A 448 -12.12 36.95 -31.66
C PRO A 448 -11.92 35.56 -32.30
N ALA A 449 -13.04 35.01 -32.73
CA ALA A 449 -13.33 33.64 -33.10
C ALA A 449 -13.08 33.28 -34.60
N ILE A 450 -13.42 32.01 -34.88
CA ILE A 450 -13.94 31.43 -36.15
C ILE A 450 -12.94 30.61 -37.01
N GLY A 451 -13.13 29.28 -37.00
CA GLY A 451 -13.45 28.49 -38.20
C GLY A 451 -12.31 27.82 -38.98
N GLY A 452 -12.51 26.52 -39.30
CA GLY A 452 -11.83 25.85 -40.43
C GLY A 452 -11.32 24.46 -40.13
N GLN A 453 -11.98 23.45 -40.70
CA GLN A 453 -11.62 22.03 -40.69
C GLN A 453 -10.45 21.69 -41.67
N PRO A 454 -9.96 20.43 -41.75
CA PRO A 454 -8.54 20.11 -41.86
C PRO A 454 -8.04 19.93 -43.31
N ALA A 455 -6.72 20.04 -43.50
CA ALA A 455 -6.04 19.61 -44.72
C ALA A 455 -4.89 18.66 -44.39
N THR A 456 -5.00 17.45 -44.94
CA THR A 456 -3.98 16.41 -45.05
C THR A 456 -2.76 16.90 -45.84
N SER A 457 -1.56 16.55 -45.40
CA SER A 457 -0.39 16.51 -46.30
C SER A 457 0.51 15.31 -45.97
N HIS A 458 0.64 14.46 -46.98
CA HIS A 458 1.65 13.43 -47.13
C HIS A 458 3.06 14.04 -47.08
N VAL A 459 3.98 13.37 -46.38
CA VAL A 459 5.42 13.50 -46.63
C VAL A 459 6.00 12.11 -46.81
N SER A 460 6.50 11.87 -48.02
CA SER A 460 7.23 10.69 -48.45
C SER A 460 8.70 10.77 -48.02
N PHE A 461 9.29 9.66 -47.58
CA PHE A 461 10.74 9.49 -47.47
C PHE A 461 11.21 8.36 -48.41
N PRO A 462 12.34 8.54 -49.13
CA PRO A 462 12.85 7.55 -50.08
C PRO A 462 13.68 6.46 -49.37
N GLY A 463 13.52 5.23 -49.86
CA GLY A 463 14.34 4.08 -49.47
C GLY A 463 15.64 3.97 -50.26
N ILE A 464 16.65 3.37 -49.63
CA ILE A 464 17.79 2.70 -50.28
C ILE A 464 18.02 1.37 -49.51
N GLU A 465 18.29 0.33 -50.29
CA GLU A 465 18.23 -1.12 -50.02
C GLU A 465 19.29 -1.69 -49.04
N PRO A 466 19.04 -2.88 -48.46
CA PRO A 466 19.97 -3.56 -47.57
C PRO A 466 20.99 -4.44 -48.32
N THR A 467 22.25 -4.41 -47.87
CA THR A 467 23.35 -5.26 -48.34
C THR A 467 23.42 -6.58 -47.57
N ALA A 468 23.94 -7.60 -48.26
CA ALA A 468 23.86 -9.02 -47.96
C ALA A 468 24.69 -9.54 -46.76
N GLN A 469 24.28 -10.75 -46.32
CA GLN A 469 24.82 -11.61 -45.25
C GLN A 469 26.33 -11.91 -45.33
N PRO A 470 26.91 -12.47 -44.24
CA PRO A 470 27.32 -13.88 -44.32
C PRO A 470 26.80 -14.74 -43.15
N GLY A 471 26.59 -16.04 -43.42
CA GLY A 471 25.83 -17.00 -42.62
C GLY A 471 26.50 -17.58 -41.35
N PRO A 472 25.79 -18.45 -40.61
CA PRO A 472 26.23 -18.99 -39.33
C PRO A 472 26.96 -20.33 -39.47
N ALA A 473 27.95 -20.54 -38.60
CA ALA A 473 28.71 -21.77 -38.47
C ALA A 473 28.19 -22.66 -37.32
N ALA A 474 28.19 -23.96 -37.61
CA ALA A 474 28.43 -25.11 -36.72
C ALA A 474 27.42 -25.46 -35.61
N THR A 475 26.78 -26.59 -35.86
CA THR A 475 25.98 -27.50 -35.05
C THR A 475 26.75 -28.26 -33.96
N GLY A 476 26.09 -28.54 -32.83
CA GLY A 476 26.39 -29.62 -31.87
C GLY A 476 25.08 -30.09 -31.20
N PRO A 477 24.92 -31.39 -30.85
CA PRO A 477 23.61 -32.06 -30.89
C PRO A 477 22.87 -32.08 -29.53
N ASN A 478 21.55 -31.90 -29.58
CA ASN A 478 20.63 -32.25 -28.50
C ASN A 478 19.86 -33.53 -28.90
N PRO A 479 19.95 -34.64 -28.17
CA PRO A 479 19.28 -35.88 -28.53
C PRO A 479 17.97 -36.00 -27.74
N PHE A 480 16.81 -35.87 -28.38
CA PHE A 480 15.55 -36.55 -28.03
C PHE A 480 14.45 -36.07 -28.97
N ALA A 481 14.28 -36.75 -30.12
CA ALA A 481 13.00 -36.89 -30.82
C ALA A 481 13.19 -37.70 -32.10
N GLN A 482 12.51 -38.85 -32.19
CA GLN A 482 12.24 -39.60 -33.42
C GLN A 482 10.96 -40.44 -33.19
N PRO A 483 10.21 -40.86 -34.22
CA PRO A 483 9.30 -39.98 -34.97
C PRO A 483 7.89 -40.60 -35.12
N GLN A 484 6.91 -39.80 -35.55
CA GLN A 484 5.63 -40.30 -36.09
C GLN A 484 5.64 -40.26 -37.63
N GLN A 485 5.06 -41.28 -38.29
CA GLN A 485 4.38 -41.26 -39.60
C GLN A 485 3.60 -42.59 -39.81
N PRO A 486 2.65 -42.75 -40.77
CA PRO A 486 1.64 -41.81 -41.31
C PRO A 486 0.21 -42.41 -41.54
N GLN A 487 -0.79 -41.51 -41.55
CA GLN A 487 -2.09 -41.37 -42.28
C GLN A 487 -2.98 -42.53 -42.85
N GLN A 488 -4.29 -42.42 -42.50
CA GLN A 488 -5.57 -42.56 -43.27
C GLN A 488 -6.20 -43.95 -43.61
N PRO A 489 -7.53 -44.07 -43.96
CA PRO A 489 -8.75 -43.29 -43.61
C PRO A 489 -10.07 -44.12 -43.38
N MET A 490 -11.14 -43.43 -42.95
CA MET A 490 -12.58 -43.59 -43.29
C MET A 490 -13.50 -44.73 -42.74
N GLN A 491 -14.74 -44.32 -42.37
CA GLN A 491 -16.06 -45.01 -42.36
C GLN A 491 -16.74 -45.44 -41.03
N GLN A 492 -17.91 -44.83 -40.77
CA GLN A 492 -19.04 -45.32 -39.94
C GLN A 492 -19.79 -46.47 -40.67
N PRO A 493 -20.60 -47.36 -40.02
CA PRO A 493 -22.01 -47.04 -39.69
C PRO A 493 -22.69 -47.75 -38.47
N ALA A 494 -23.71 -47.06 -37.92
CA ALA A 494 -25.10 -47.48 -37.60
C ALA A 494 -25.49 -48.59 -36.55
N GLN A 495 -26.44 -48.16 -35.67
CA GLN A 495 -27.71 -48.84 -35.22
C GLN A 495 -27.61 -50.08 -34.28
N ALA A 496 -28.53 -50.40 -33.35
CA ALA A 496 -29.90 -49.94 -33.03
C ALA A 496 -30.36 -50.41 -31.61
N ALA A 497 -31.36 -49.69 -31.04
CA ALA A 497 -32.55 -50.15 -30.29
C ALA A 497 -32.40 -50.88 -28.91
N GLN A 498 -33.26 -50.78 -27.89
CA GLN A 498 -34.72 -50.58 -27.80
C GLN A 498 -35.16 -49.97 -26.44
N ASP A 499 -36.21 -49.13 -26.51
CA ASP A 499 -37.20 -48.79 -25.47
C ASP A 499 -38.39 -49.81 -25.61
N PRO A 500 -39.34 -50.04 -24.66
CA PRO A 500 -40.37 -49.03 -24.33
C PRO A 500 -41.06 -49.14 -22.94
N GLY A 501 -41.79 -48.07 -22.54
CA GLY A 501 -42.97 -48.22 -21.67
C GLY A 501 -43.56 -46.96 -20.99
N ALA A 502 -44.41 -46.20 -21.70
CA ALA A 502 -45.46 -45.31 -21.14
C ALA A 502 -46.81 -46.09 -21.02
N PRO A 503 -47.91 -45.62 -20.35
CA PRO A 503 -48.70 -44.39 -20.67
C PRO A 503 -49.26 -43.67 -19.41
N GLY A 504 -49.99 -42.55 -19.38
CA GLY A 504 -50.57 -41.63 -20.36
C GLY A 504 -51.16 -40.37 -19.65
N GLY A 505 -51.46 -39.32 -20.40
CA GLY A 505 -52.17 -38.08 -19.95
C GLY A 505 -53.69 -38.27 -19.78
N PRO A 506 -54.55 -37.21 -19.64
CA PRO A 506 -54.54 -36.02 -20.52
C PRO A 506 -54.97 -34.63 -19.94
N GLN A 507 -54.50 -33.58 -20.63
CA GLN A 507 -55.18 -32.35 -21.14
C GLN A 507 -55.81 -31.25 -20.23
N GLN A 508 -55.55 -30.01 -20.67
CA GLN A 508 -56.07 -28.68 -20.26
C GLN A 508 -57.57 -28.46 -20.61
N PRO A 509 -58.15 -27.29 -20.26
CA PRO A 509 -58.30 -26.25 -21.30
C PRO A 509 -58.18 -24.77 -20.83
N ARG A 510 -57.81 -23.86 -21.76
CA ARG A 510 -58.17 -22.41 -21.79
C ARG A 510 -59.44 -22.22 -22.64
N PRO A 511 -60.24 -21.13 -22.47
CA PRO A 511 -60.17 -19.94 -23.37
C PRO A 511 -60.57 -18.58 -22.70
N GLN A 512 -59.85 -17.45 -22.96
CA GLN A 512 -60.18 -16.22 -23.76
C GLN A 512 -61.30 -15.25 -23.23
N PRO A 513 -61.61 -14.06 -23.83
CA PRO A 513 -60.95 -12.73 -23.67
C PRO A 513 -61.92 -11.54 -23.38
N GLY A 514 -61.39 -10.31 -23.20
CA GLY A 514 -62.11 -9.00 -23.23
C GLY A 514 -62.26 -8.32 -21.84
N ILE A 515 -62.27 -7.01 -21.60
CA ILE A 515 -62.65 -5.79 -22.36
C ILE A 515 -62.02 -4.57 -21.62
N SER A 516 -61.55 -3.54 -22.33
CA SER A 516 -61.36 -2.15 -21.82
C SER A 516 -62.70 -1.39 -21.84
N PRO A 517 -62.95 -0.40 -20.96
CA PRO A 517 -62.77 0.98 -21.42
C PRO A 517 -62.41 2.04 -20.35
N ASP A 518 -62.08 3.22 -20.86
CA ASP A 518 -62.25 4.59 -20.33
C ASP A 518 -61.20 5.26 -19.40
N LEU A 519 -60.43 6.15 -20.05
CA LEU A 519 -60.02 7.49 -19.59
C LEU A 519 -61.26 8.41 -19.40
N PRO A 520 -61.20 9.41 -18.51
CA PRO A 520 -60.73 10.77 -18.89
C PRO A 520 -59.72 11.31 -17.85
N GLY A 521 -58.75 12.19 -18.13
CA GLY A 521 -58.81 13.40 -18.94
C GLY A 521 -59.27 14.60 -18.08
N HIS A 522 -58.35 15.28 -17.37
CA HIS A 522 -58.14 16.75 -17.40
C HIS A 522 -57.33 17.34 -16.23
N ASN A 523 -56.40 18.23 -16.64
CA ASN A 523 -56.02 19.54 -16.09
C ASN A 523 -55.45 19.64 -14.66
N ALA A 524 -54.17 20.00 -14.51
CA ALA A 524 -53.62 21.36 -14.61
C ALA A 524 -53.95 22.23 -13.37
N ALA A 525 -52.96 22.36 -12.50
CA ALA A 525 -52.56 23.57 -11.78
C ALA A 525 -51.14 23.35 -11.23
#